data_AF-A0A224YPE7-F1
#
_entry.id   AF-A0A224YPE7-F1
#
_cell.length_a   1.000
_cell.length_b   1.000
_cell.length_c   1.000
_cell.angle_alpha   90.00
_cell.angle_beta   90.00
_cell.angle_gamma   90.00
#
_symmetry.space_group_name_H-M   'P 1'
#
loop_
_entity.id
_entity.type
_entity.pdbx_description
1 polymer ?
#
loop_
_entity_poly.entity_id
_entity_poly.type
_entity_poly.pdbx_seq_one_letter_code
_entity_poly.pdbx_strand_id
1 'polypeptide(L)'
;MAGSSHIFFALWLAAIVLVLSARRCEGTQDEEEMKKSCKPGETFGCKSGSPGCGENTCGVERRGPCSLDCHQGCWCRGKMYRRKRDNKCVPKHECLL
;
A
#
# COMPACT_ATOMS: atom_id res chain seq x y z
N MET A 1 -13.88 -54.07 -12.06
CA MET A 1 -12.93 -52.98 -12.38
C MET A 1 -13.54 -51.66 -11.93
N ALA A 2 -13.29 -51.23 -10.69
CA ALA A 2 -13.95 -50.08 -10.08
C ALA A 2 -12.99 -49.36 -9.11
N GLY A 3 -11.85 -48.89 -9.62
CA GLY A 3 -10.85 -48.17 -8.82
C GLY A 3 -10.37 -46.86 -9.45
N SER A 4 -10.73 -46.60 -10.71
CA SER A 4 -10.09 -45.55 -11.51
C SER A 4 -10.72 -44.18 -11.31
N SER A 5 -12.04 -44.11 -11.06
CA SER A 5 -12.80 -42.84 -11.04
C SER A 5 -12.39 -41.91 -9.88
N HIS A 6 -12.18 -42.46 -8.69
CA HIS A 6 -11.78 -41.67 -7.51
C HIS A 6 -10.38 -41.05 -7.65
N ILE A 7 -9.48 -41.72 -8.38
CA ILE A 7 -8.11 -41.25 -8.60
C ILE A 7 -8.12 -40.02 -9.52
N PHE A 8 -8.91 -40.05 -10.60
CA PHE A 8 -9.03 -38.90 -11.51
C PHE A 8 -9.63 -37.68 -10.81
N PHE A 9 -10.67 -37.88 -10.00
CA PHE A 9 -11.27 -36.80 -9.22
C PHE A 9 -10.28 -36.21 -8.20
N ALA A 10 -9.53 -37.06 -7.49
CA ALA A 10 -8.54 -36.60 -6.53
C ALA A 10 -7.41 -35.79 -7.20
N LEU A 11 -6.91 -36.26 -8.35
CA LEU A 11 -5.89 -35.54 -9.12
C LEU A 11 -6.41 -34.20 -9.66
N TRP A 12 -7.66 -34.16 -10.12
CA TRP A 12 -8.28 -32.94 -10.62
C TRP A 12 -8.50 -31.89 -9.52
N LEU A 13 -8.97 -32.31 -8.35
CA LEU A 13 -9.11 -31.44 -7.19
C LEU A 13 -7.74 -30.94 -6.70
N ALA A 14 -6.71 -31.80 -6.66
CA ALA A 14 -5.36 -31.39 -6.30
C ALA A 14 -4.80 -30.34 -7.28
N ALA A 15 -5.03 -30.50 -8.58
CA ALA A 15 -4.63 -29.51 -9.58
C ALA A 15 -5.37 -28.16 -9.40
N ILE A 16 -6.68 -28.19 -9.13
CA ILE A 16 -7.45 -26.96 -8.86
C ILE A 16 -6.93 -26.26 -7.61
N VAL A 17 -6.67 -27.00 -6.52
CA VAL A 17 -6.11 -26.46 -5.28
C VAL A 17 -4.75 -25.82 -5.55
N LEU A 18 -3.87 -26.47 -6.30
CA LEU A 18 -2.55 -25.94 -6.67
C LEU A 18 -2.65 -24.63 -7.44
N VAL A 19 -3.53 -24.55 -8.45
CA VAL A 19 -3.76 -23.32 -9.24
C VAL A 19 -4.33 -22.18 -8.39
N LEU A 20 -5.28 -22.48 -7.50
CA LEU A 20 -5.87 -21.49 -6.59
C LEU A 20 -4.84 -20.99 -5.56
N SER A 21 -3.97 -21.86 -5.05
CA SER A 21 -2.89 -21.45 -4.15
C SER A 21 -1.83 -20.59 -4.84
N ALA A 22 -1.47 -20.90 -6.10
CA ALA A 22 -0.53 -20.07 -6.86
C ALA A 22 -1.06 -18.65 -7.08
N ARG A 23 -2.35 -18.51 -7.46
CA ARG A 23 -3.00 -17.20 -7.65
C ARG A 23 -3.11 -16.37 -6.37
N ARG A 24 -3.13 -16.98 -5.18
CA ARG A 24 -3.13 -16.24 -3.91
C ARG A 24 -1.77 -15.64 -3.56
N CYS A 25 -0.68 -16.20 -4.06
CA CYS A 25 0.67 -15.72 -3.74
C CYS A 25 1.02 -14.41 -4.46
N GLU A 26 0.55 -14.21 -5.70
CA GLU A 26 0.85 -13.01 -6.49
C GLU A 26 0.34 -11.72 -5.81
N GLY A 27 -0.92 -11.69 -5.36
CA GLY A 27 -1.51 -10.46 -4.80
C GLY A 27 -0.90 -9.99 -3.46
N THR A 28 -0.24 -10.87 -2.70
CA THR A 28 0.42 -10.49 -1.43
C THR A 28 1.85 -10.01 -1.61
N GLN A 29 2.53 -10.42 -2.69
CA GLN A 29 3.91 -10.00 -2.96
C GLN A 29 3.97 -8.55 -3.42
N ASP A 30 3.01 -8.10 -4.23
CA ASP A 30 2.95 -6.71 -4.70
C ASP A 30 2.77 -5.71 -3.55
N GLU A 31 1.96 -6.02 -2.53
CA GLU A 31 1.75 -5.11 -1.39
C GLU A 31 3.00 -5.01 -0.48
N GLU A 32 3.75 -6.10 -0.33
CA GLU A 32 5.00 -6.16 0.43
C GLU A 32 6.14 -5.42 -0.27
N GLU A 33 6.29 -5.59 -1.58
CA GLU A 33 7.21 -4.82 -2.42
C GLU A 33 6.86 -3.33 -2.37
N MET A 34 5.58 -2.99 -2.51
CA MET A 34 5.13 -1.60 -2.48
C MET A 34 5.37 -0.96 -1.10
N LYS A 35 5.19 -1.70 0.00
CA LYS A 35 5.59 -1.28 1.36
C LYS A 35 7.08 -0.96 1.47
N LYS A 36 7.95 -1.76 0.83
CA LYS A 36 9.41 -1.59 0.86
C LYS A 36 9.89 -0.42 -0.01
N SER A 37 9.10 0.01 -0.99
CA SER A 37 9.45 1.13 -1.88
C SER A 37 9.36 2.53 -1.23
N CYS A 38 8.75 2.65 -0.06
CA CYS A 38 8.58 3.96 0.60
C CYS A 38 9.91 4.51 1.13
N LYS A 39 10.09 5.83 1.05
CA LYS A 39 11.31 6.49 1.53
C LYS A 39 11.41 6.49 3.05
N PRO A 40 12.60 6.70 3.64
CA PRO A 40 12.74 6.88 5.07
C PRO A 40 11.80 7.98 5.60
N GLY A 41 11.05 7.65 6.66
CA GLY A 41 10.05 8.55 7.26
C GLY A 41 8.65 8.45 6.64
N GLU A 42 8.46 7.60 5.63
CA GLU A 42 7.16 7.30 5.05
C GLU A 42 6.60 5.96 5.55
N THR A 43 5.31 5.76 5.36
CA THR A 43 4.61 4.51 5.64
C THR A 43 3.59 4.29 4.54
N PHE A 44 3.59 3.09 3.97
CA PHE A 44 2.59 2.71 2.98
C PHE A 44 1.22 2.61 3.66
N GLY A 45 0.22 3.21 3.05
CA GLY A 45 -1.13 3.13 3.58
C GLY A 45 -2.13 3.88 2.73
N CYS A 46 -3.35 3.90 3.25
CA CYS A 46 -4.48 4.61 2.69
C CYS A 46 -4.63 5.96 3.41
N LYS A 47 -4.67 7.06 2.66
CA LYS A 47 -5.03 8.38 3.22
C LYS A 47 -5.93 9.19 2.31
N SER A 48 -6.68 10.12 2.92
CA SER A 48 -7.63 10.99 2.24
C SER A 48 -7.00 11.81 1.12
N GLY A 49 -7.67 11.80 -0.04
CA GLY A 49 -7.25 12.40 -1.31
C GLY A 49 -7.36 13.90 -1.39
N SER A 50 -6.63 14.64 -0.56
CA SER A 50 -6.46 16.07 -0.76
C SER A 50 -5.12 16.54 -0.20
N PRO A 51 -4.42 17.50 -0.85
CA PRO A 51 -3.22 18.11 -0.30
C PRO A 51 -3.48 18.64 1.11
N GLY A 52 -2.66 18.25 2.09
CA GLY A 52 -2.83 18.67 3.48
C GLY A 52 -3.80 17.82 4.31
N CYS A 53 -4.60 16.93 3.72
CA CYS A 53 -5.59 16.12 4.45
C CYS A 53 -5.05 14.77 4.89
N GLY A 54 -4.46 14.03 3.96
CA GLY A 54 -3.75 12.79 4.31
C GLY A 54 -2.43 13.09 5.03
N GLU A 55 -1.71 14.10 4.58
CA GLU A 55 -0.33 14.35 4.95
C GLU A 55 -0.08 15.84 5.16
N ASN A 56 0.76 16.18 6.13
CA ASN A 56 1.17 17.56 6.31
C ASN A 56 2.15 17.95 5.20
N THR A 57 1.98 19.11 4.58
CA THR A 57 2.92 19.63 3.59
C THR A 57 3.54 20.92 4.10
N CYS A 58 4.85 21.11 3.92
CA CYS A 58 5.51 22.36 4.27
C CYS A 58 4.88 23.53 3.48
N GLY A 59 4.60 24.64 4.16
CA GLY A 59 3.99 25.84 3.56
C GLY A 59 2.47 25.75 3.31
N VAL A 60 1.80 24.71 3.82
CA VAL A 60 0.33 24.56 3.74
C VAL A 60 -0.27 24.62 5.15
N GLU A 61 -0.84 25.75 5.52
CA GLU A 61 -1.53 25.93 6.81
C GLU A 61 -3.03 25.63 6.73
N ARG A 62 -3.65 25.88 5.58
CA ARG A 62 -5.09 25.66 5.36
C ARG A 62 -5.32 24.34 4.64
N ARG A 63 -6.02 23.43 5.32
CA ARG A 63 -6.55 22.20 4.73
C ARG A 63 -7.95 22.52 4.18
N GLY A 64 -8.13 22.32 2.88
CA GLY A 64 -9.47 22.34 2.30
C GLY A 64 -10.32 21.17 2.82
N PRO A 65 -11.60 21.06 2.42
CA PRO A 65 -12.39 19.87 2.71
C PRO A 65 -11.68 18.64 2.14
N CYS A 66 -11.40 17.68 3.01
CA CYS A 66 -10.79 16.42 2.62
C CYS A 66 -11.81 15.56 1.89
N SER A 67 -11.44 15.01 0.74
CA SER A 67 -12.24 13.91 0.18
C SER A 67 -12.18 12.69 1.10
N LEU A 68 -13.28 11.92 1.12
CA LEU A 68 -13.32 10.63 1.83
C LEU A 68 -12.63 9.52 1.02
N ASP A 69 -12.14 9.84 -0.18
CA ASP A 69 -11.47 8.90 -1.05
C ASP A 69 -10.13 8.46 -0.46
N CYS A 70 -9.93 7.16 -0.44
CA CYS A 70 -8.71 6.51 0.01
C CYS A 70 -7.69 6.43 -1.12
N HIS A 71 -6.61 7.20 -1.03
CA HIS A 71 -5.47 7.06 -1.94
C HIS A 71 -4.41 6.16 -1.29
N GLN A 72 -4.13 5.02 -1.94
CA GLN A 72 -3.02 4.16 -1.57
C GLN A 72 -1.70 4.77 -2.03
N GLY A 73 -0.70 4.75 -1.14
CA GLY A 73 0.63 5.26 -1.44
C GLY A 73 1.51 5.39 -0.20
N CYS A 74 2.67 6.00 -0.37
CA CYS A 74 3.62 6.27 0.70
C CYS A 74 3.38 7.66 1.31
N TRP A 75 3.05 7.67 2.61
CA TRP A 75 2.69 8.89 3.33
C TRP A 75 3.64 9.14 4.50
N CYS A 76 3.97 10.40 4.78
CA CYS A 76 4.80 10.79 5.90
C CYS A 76 4.20 10.31 7.22
N ARG A 77 5.04 9.68 8.03
CA ARG A 77 4.62 9.09 9.30
C ARG A 77 4.45 10.18 10.37
N GLY A 78 3.42 10.03 11.19
CA GLY A 78 3.22 10.86 12.40
C GLY A 78 3.04 12.35 12.10
N LYS A 79 3.86 13.19 12.76
CA LYS A 79 3.81 14.66 12.65
C LYS A 79 4.86 15.24 11.69
N MET A 80 5.37 14.41 10.77
CA MET A 80 6.27 14.86 9.73
C MET A 80 5.51 15.65 8.65
N TYR A 81 6.25 16.47 7.94
CA TYR A 81 5.79 17.35 6.87
C TYR A 81 6.55 17.02 5.59
N ARG A 82 5.81 16.91 4.49
CA ARG A 82 6.36 16.75 3.16
C ARG A 82 6.96 18.06 2.68
N ARG A 83 8.27 18.10 2.50
CA ARG A 83 8.97 19.26 1.96
C ARG A 83 8.92 19.25 0.43
N LYS A 84 8.47 20.34 -0.19
CA LYS A 84 8.26 20.41 -1.65
C LYS A 84 9.55 20.29 -2.47
N ARG A 85 10.69 20.76 -1.96
CA ARG A 85 11.96 20.80 -2.72
C ARG A 85 12.51 19.42 -3.10
N ASP A 86 12.35 18.43 -2.22
CA ASP A 86 12.98 17.11 -2.32
C ASP A 86 12.00 15.96 -2.00
N ASN A 87 10.74 16.29 -1.75
CA ASN A 87 9.66 15.37 -1.38
C ASN A 87 9.99 14.50 -0.16
N LYS A 88 10.89 14.96 0.73
CA LYS A 88 11.23 14.25 1.96
C LYS A 88 10.25 14.58 3.07
N CYS A 89 10.01 13.60 3.93
CA CYS A 89 9.28 13.76 5.18
C CYS A 89 10.23 14.26 6.26
N VAL A 90 10.02 15.49 6.70
CA VAL A 90 10.88 16.16 7.68
C VAL A 90 10.06 16.71 8.84
N PRO A 91 10.64 16.92 10.03
CA PRO A 91 10.00 17.66 11.11
C PRO A 91 9.59 19.08 10.67
N LYS A 92 8.57 19.67 11.32
CA LYS A 92 8.08 21.01 10.98
C LYS A 92 9.16 22.10 10.98
N HIS A 93 10.16 22.01 11.87
CA HIS A 93 11.24 23.00 11.95
C HIS A 93 12.20 22.94 10.75
N GLU A 94 12.27 21.81 10.05
CA GLU A 94 13.06 21.63 8.82
C GLU A 94 12.30 22.04 7.54
N CYS A 95 11.05 22.49 7.67
CA CYS A 95 10.31 23.12 6.58
C CYS A 95 10.81 24.52 6.24
N LEU A 96 11.70 25.09 7.04
CA LEU A 96 12.35 26.38 6.79
C LEU A 96 13.42 26.21 5.70
N LEU A 97 12.99 26.15 4.45
CA LEU A 97 13.79 26.35 3.22
C LEU A 97 12.87 26.39 1.99
#